data_AF-A0A7C4S987-F1
#
_entry.id   AF-A0A7C4S987-F1
#
_cell.length_a   1.000
_cell.length_b   1.000
_cell.length_c   1.000
_cell.angle_alpha   90.00
_cell.angle_beta   90.00
_cell.angle_gamma   90.00
#
_symmetry.space_group_name_H-M   'P 1'
#
loop_
_entity.id
_entity.type
_entity.pdbx_description
1 polymer ?
#
loop_
_entity_poly.entity_id
_entity_poly.type
_entity_poly.pdbx_seq_one_letter_code
_entity_poly.pdbx_strand_id
1 'polypeptide(L)'
;MRKKYDNLIKELLMEKGWDITYNLSIEYSPVNSLICGCIDNYDWKIQLTINPQLDEKINEICEKEKLNIKLPTKKIIQFVVEHEYGHWEYCPRDIMLVESILDGTSIGLKKANFREEEIEEYTLHVANLYMDILVNTIHSLGKEKKEFQDGMLLFYIAQAYTNKKKYPDWYGIFVDVQMKLLDLVYGKKTVGNLVERFVDNYDLIRGVAKEIIEILTNKEISEKIYNNRREEINIKEIVKNLKDFSSWKEKAELFASIIGKYLKDKLKDLESRTQLPYFLDKMKKDENFRRQII
;
A
#
# COMPACT_ATOMS: atom_id res chain seq x y z
N MET A 1 27.54 5.82 -4.72
CA MET A 1 26.27 5.50 -4.04
C MET A 1 25.10 5.47 -5.01
N ARG A 2 24.73 6.60 -5.67
CA ARG A 2 23.59 6.67 -6.64
C ARG A 2 23.54 5.55 -7.69
N LYS A 3 24.64 5.32 -8.43
CA LYS A 3 24.74 4.25 -9.44
C LYS A 3 24.39 2.83 -8.92
N LYS A 4 24.58 2.55 -7.63
CA LYS A 4 24.29 1.23 -7.03
C LYS A 4 22.78 0.96 -7.01
N TYR A 5 21.98 1.94 -6.63
CA TYR A 5 20.53 1.76 -6.55
C TYR A 5 19.90 1.78 -7.94
N ASP A 6 20.38 2.65 -8.83
CA ASP A 6 19.91 2.69 -10.22
C ASP A 6 20.05 1.31 -10.88
N ASN A 7 21.19 0.65 -10.71
CA ASN A 7 21.43 -0.69 -11.26
C ASN A 7 20.50 -1.72 -10.62
N LEU A 8 20.37 -1.73 -9.30
CA LEU A 8 19.48 -2.65 -8.59
C LEU A 8 18.02 -2.49 -9.04
N ILE A 9 17.52 -1.27 -9.15
CA ILE A 9 16.13 -0.98 -9.58
C ILE A 9 15.92 -1.45 -11.01
N LYS A 10 16.87 -1.17 -11.90
CA LYS A 10 16.81 -1.60 -13.30
C LYS A 10 16.84 -3.12 -13.42
N GLU A 11 17.71 -3.80 -12.68
CA GLU A 11 17.79 -5.27 -12.64
C GLU A 11 16.45 -5.87 -12.21
N LEU A 12 15.87 -5.40 -11.09
CA LEU A 12 14.58 -5.88 -10.57
C LEU A 12 13.43 -5.71 -11.58
N LEU A 13 13.41 -4.60 -12.30
CA LEU A 13 12.38 -4.32 -13.31
C LEU A 13 12.61 -5.12 -14.61
N MET A 14 13.86 -5.24 -15.07
CA MET A 14 14.21 -6.03 -16.26
C MET A 14 13.92 -7.52 -16.08
N GLU A 15 14.17 -8.08 -14.88
CA GLU A 15 13.83 -9.48 -14.56
C GLU A 15 12.32 -9.77 -14.71
N LYS A 16 11.49 -8.74 -14.57
CA LYS A 16 10.02 -8.81 -14.73
C LYS A 16 9.54 -8.40 -16.14
N GLY A 17 10.47 -8.17 -17.07
CA GLY A 17 10.16 -7.80 -18.45
C GLY A 17 9.73 -6.34 -18.65
N TRP A 18 10.01 -5.46 -17.68
CA TRP A 18 9.64 -4.04 -17.76
C TRP A 18 10.59 -3.25 -18.69
N ASP A 19 10.03 -2.36 -19.52
CA ASP A 19 10.84 -1.43 -20.31
C ASP A 19 11.33 -0.25 -19.45
N ILE A 20 12.55 -0.39 -18.94
CA ILE A 20 13.22 0.60 -18.10
C ILE A 20 13.63 1.89 -18.84
N THR A 21 13.60 1.91 -20.18
CA THR A 21 14.10 3.05 -20.97
C THR A 21 13.15 4.23 -20.92
N TYR A 22 11.85 3.96 -20.93
CA TYR A 22 10.81 4.98 -20.97
C TYR A 22 9.97 5.03 -19.69
N ASN A 23 9.86 3.92 -18.94
CA ASN A 23 8.88 3.76 -17.86
C ASN A 23 9.51 3.77 -16.46
N LEU A 24 10.67 4.42 -16.29
CA LEU A 24 11.34 4.57 -14.99
C LEU A 24 11.89 6.00 -14.81
N SER A 25 11.62 6.61 -13.66
CA SER A 25 12.27 7.83 -13.18
C SER A 25 12.83 7.61 -11.78
N ILE A 26 14.08 8.01 -11.54
CA ILE A 26 14.70 7.95 -10.22
C ILE A 26 15.23 9.34 -9.87
N GLU A 27 14.72 9.91 -8.78
CA GLU A 27 15.15 11.17 -8.19
C GLU A 27 15.88 10.93 -6.86
N TYR A 28 16.93 11.71 -6.61
CA TYR A 28 17.66 11.72 -5.35
C TYR A 28 17.48 13.05 -4.64
N SER A 29 16.65 13.08 -3.60
CA SER A 29 16.21 14.33 -2.95
C SER A 29 16.08 14.16 -1.44
N PRO A 30 16.43 15.17 -0.62
CA PRO A 30 16.34 15.11 0.84
C PRO A 30 14.88 15.27 1.33
N VAL A 31 14.00 14.35 0.95
CA VAL A 31 12.60 14.31 1.39
C VAL A 31 12.48 13.70 2.80
N ASN A 32 11.36 13.94 3.50
CA ASN A 32 11.18 13.42 4.87
C ASN A 32 11.16 11.88 4.90
N SER A 33 10.55 11.24 3.89
CA SER A 33 10.56 9.79 3.71
C SER A 33 11.96 9.29 3.32
N LEU A 34 12.29 8.05 3.67
CA LEU A 34 13.57 7.45 3.24
C LEU A 34 13.56 7.04 1.76
N ILE A 35 12.40 6.59 1.30
CA ILE A 35 12.11 6.24 -0.09
C ILE A 35 10.61 6.40 -0.32
N CYS A 36 10.23 6.86 -1.50
CA CYS A 36 8.87 6.91 -1.99
C CYS A 36 8.83 6.33 -3.40
N GLY A 37 7.76 5.61 -3.72
CA GLY A 37 7.40 5.23 -5.07
C GLY A 37 6.02 5.78 -5.41
N CYS A 38 5.79 5.96 -6.69
CA CYS A 38 4.46 6.01 -7.26
C CYS A 38 4.53 5.51 -8.70
N ILE A 39 3.46 4.88 -9.16
CA ILE A 39 3.23 4.67 -10.58
C ILE A 39 2.36 5.79 -11.13
N ASP A 40 2.85 6.43 -12.18
CA ASP A 40 2.08 7.42 -12.90
C ASP A 40 1.00 6.68 -13.70
N ASN A 41 -0.27 6.91 -13.36
CA ASN A 41 -1.40 6.26 -14.02
C ASN A 41 -1.58 6.72 -15.48
N TYR A 42 -0.80 7.69 -15.94
CA TYR A 42 -0.85 8.21 -17.30
C TYR A 42 0.06 7.49 -18.27
N ASP A 43 1.33 7.36 -17.94
CA ASP A 43 2.36 6.75 -18.80
C ASP A 43 2.91 5.45 -18.20
N TRP A 44 2.30 4.96 -17.12
CA TRP A 44 2.74 3.80 -16.34
C TRP A 44 4.18 3.90 -15.88
N LYS A 45 4.70 5.12 -15.77
CA LYS A 45 6.07 5.34 -15.34
C LYS A 45 6.18 5.14 -13.84
N ILE A 46 7.06 4.23 -13.44
CA ILE A 46 7.44 4.10 -12.04
C ILE A 46 8.38 5.25 -11.70
N GLN A 47 7.99 6.07 -10.73
CA GLN A 47 8.78 7.19 -10.23
C GLN A 47 9.22 6.88 -8.80
N LEU A 48 10.53 6.91 -8.56
CA LEU A 48 11.12 6.67 -7.26
C LEU A 48 11.86 7.90 -6.78
N THR A 49 11.58 8.34 -5.56
CA THR A 49 12.37 9.37 -4.87
C THR A 49 13.13 8.72 -3.72
N ILE A 50 14.46 8.78 -3.75
CA ILE A 50 15.34 8.14 -2.77
C ILE A 50 16.05 9.22 -1.94
N ASN A 51 15.90 9.16 -0.62
CA ASN A 51 16.64 10.03 0.27
C ASN A 51 18.14 9.65 0.23
N PRO A 52 19.07 10.60 0.03
CA PRO A 52 20.50 10.33 0.04
C PRO A 52 21.02 9.65 1.32
N GLN A 53 20.30 9.78 2.44
CA GLN A 53 20.62 9.16 3.73
C GLN A 53 19.96 7.78 3.94
N LEU A 54 19.38 7.17 2.89
CA LEU A 54 18.65 5.90 3.00
C LEU A 54 19.49 4.80 3.67
N ASP A 55 20.73 4.56 3.21
CA ASP A 55 21.63 3.54 3.78
C ASP A 55 21.88 3.77 5.27
N GLU A 56 22.21 4.98 5.67
CA GLU A 56 22.52 5.32 7.07
C GLU A 56 21.30 5.10 7.96
N LYS A 57 20.17 5.74 7.60
CA LYS A 57 18.96 5.73 8.43
C LYS A 57 18.32 4.35 8.52
N ILE A 58 18.34 3.56 7.44
CA ILE A 58 17.75 2.21 7.49
C ILE A 58 18.58 1.25 8.36
N ASN A 59 19.91 1.36 8.32
CA ASN A 59 20.77 0.56 9.20
C ASN A 59 20.61 0.97 10.67
N GLU A 60 20.52 2.27 10.96
CA GLU A 60 20.23 2.78 12.31
C GLU A 60 18.88 2.26 12.83
N ILE A 61 17.85 2.24 11.98
CA ILE A 61 16.55 1.64 12.31
C ILE A 61 16.71 0.14 12.62
N CYS A 62 17.40 -0.63 11.77
CA CYS A 62 17.64 -2.05 12.02
C CYS A 62 18.33 -2.31 13.35
N GLU A 63 19.34 -1.51 13.71
CA GLU A 63 20.06 -1.62 14.98
C GLU A 63 19.16 -1.31 16.18
N LYS A 64 18.44 -0.17 16.15
CA LYS A 64 17.53 0.25 17.22
C LYS A 64 16.40 -0.75 17.46
N GLU A 65 15.87 -1.29 16.37
CA GLU A 65 14.76 -2.26 16.37
C GLU A 65 15.23 -3.71 16.51
N LYS A 66 16.55 -3.94 16.62
CA LYS A 66 17.18 -5.26 16.71
C LYS A 66 16.71 -6.22 15.59
N LEU A 67 16.54 -5.68 14.39
CA LEU A 67 16.09 -6.42 13.22
C LEU A 67 17.27 -7.14 12.57
N ASN A 68 17.21 -8.47 12.52
CA ASN A 68 18.20 -9.28 11.80
C ASN A 68 17.83 -9.41 10.31
N ILE A 69 17.85 -8.29 9.59
CA ILE A 69 17.57 -8.23 8.14
C ILE A 69 18.87 -8.00 7.39
N LYS A 70 19.25 -8.93 6.51
CA LYS A 70 20.44 -8.80 5.67
C LYS A 70 20.16 -7.85 4.50
N LEU A 71 21.10 -6.93 4.25
CA LEU A 71 21.01 -5.94 3.17
C LEU A 71 19.72 -5.10 3.21
N PRO A 72 19.43 -4.40 4.33
CA PRO A 72 18.14 -3.74 4.55
C PRO A 72 17.78 -2.73 3.46
N THR A 73 18.76 -1.99 2.94
CA THR A 73 18.54 -1.09 1.80
C THR A 73 18.07 -1.82 0.55
N LYS A 74 18.65 -2.99 0.23
CA LYS A 74 18.19 -3.77 -0.93
C LYS A 74 16.72 -4.19 -0.73
N LYS A 75 16.36 -4.62 0.48
CA LYS A 75 15.00 -5.07 0.81
C LYS A 75 13.97 -3.96 0.68
N ILE A 76 14.24 -2.77 1.22
CA ILE A 76 13.28 -1.67 1.14
C ILE A 76 13.14 -1.15 -0.30
N ILE A 77 14.23 -1.08 -1.09
CA ILE A 77 14.15 -0.73 -2.52
C ILE A 77 13.33 -1.78 -3.28
N GLN A 78 13.62 -3.06 -3.06
CA GLN A 78 12.89 -4.16 -3.69
C GLN A 78 11.41 -4.10 -3.38
N PHE A 79 11.03 -3.92 -2.11
CA PHE A 79 9.63 -3.75 -1.73
C PHE A 79 8.96 -2.61 -2.49
N VAL A 80 9.55 -1.41 -2.52
CA VAL A 80 8.93 -0.27 -3.21
C VAL A 80 8.80 -0.53 -4.71
N VAL A 81 9.85 -1.05 -5.37
CA VAL A 81 9.80 -1.38 -6.80
C VAL A 81 8.73 -2.43 -7.10
N GLU A 82 8.66 -3.50 -6.31
CA GLU A 82 7.70 -4.59 -6.50
C GLU A 82 6.27 -4.18 -6.16
N HIS A 83 6.09 -3.24 -5.23
CA HIS A 83 4.82 -2.62 -4.92
C HIS A 83 4.31 -1.80 -6.12
N GLU A 84 5.13 -0.88 -6.65
CA GLU A 84 4.72 -0.06 -7.81
C GLU A 84 4.46 -0.93 -9.04
N TYR A 85 5.32 -1.91 -9.31
CA TYR A 85 5.09 -2.88 -10.39
C TYR A 85 3.81 -3.70 -10.17
N GLY A 86 3.49 -4.04 -8.91
CA GLY A 86 2.28 -4.77 -8.55
C GLY A 86 0.99 -4.01 -8.86
N HIS A 87 1.02 -2.68 -8.96
CA HIS A 87 -0.13 -1.91 -9.43
C HIS A 87 -0.46 -2.16 -10.91
N TRP A 88 0.58 -2.38 -11.72
CA TRP A 88 0.41 -2.82 -13.11
C TRP A 88 0.05 -4.31 -13.20
N GLU A 89 0.71 -5.16 -12.42
CA GLU A 89 0.55 -6.62 -12.53
C GLU A 89 -0.78 -7.13 -11.95
N TYR A 90 -1.21 -6.59 -10.80
CA TYR A 90 -2.29 -7.16 -9.99
C TYR A 90 -3.50 -6.25 -9.82
N CYS A 91 -3.31 -5.01 -9.37
CA CYS A 91 -4.40 -4.12 -9.02
C CYS A 91 -4.00 -2.65 -9.17
N PRO A 92 -4.66 -1.89 -10.06
CA PRO A 92 -5.91 -2.24 -10.73
C PRO A 92 -5.74 -3.02 -12.04
N ARG A 93 -4.54 -3.12 -12.61
CA ARG A 93 -4.22 -3.80 -13.89
C ARG A 93 -4.85 -3.19 -15.15
N ASP A 94 -6.05 -2.63 -15.08
CA ASP A 94 -6.67 -1.90 -16.20
C ASP A 94 -7.61 -0.77 -15.72
N ILE A 95 -8.05 0.04 -16.68
CA ILE A 95 -8.82 1.25 -16.43
C ILE A 95 -10.24 1.00 -15.90
N MET A 96 -10.90 -0.06 -16.36
CA MET A 96 -12.26 -0.39 -15.91
C MET A 96 -12.24 -0.78 -14.43
N LEU A 97 -11.16 -1.43 -14.01
CA LEU A 97 -10.94 -1.81 -12.62
C LEU A 97 -10.59 -0.61 -11.73
N VAL A 98 -9.80 0.36 -12.24
CA VAL A 98 -9.58 1.66 -11.57
C VAL A 98 -10.93 2.35 -11.32
N GLU A 99 -11.76 2.52 -12.36
CA GLU A 99 -13.05 3.20 -12.28
C GLU A 99 -14.00 2.50 -11.30
N SER A 100 -14.02 1.16 -11.31
CA SER A 100 -14.81 0.35 -10.38
C SER A 100 -14.44 0.61 -8.91
N ILE A 101 -13.15 0.72 -8.60
CA ILE A 101 -12.65 1.03 -7.25
C ILE A 101 -12.95 2.47 -6.86
N LEU A 102 -12.74 3.45 -7.76
CA LEU A 102 -13.04 4.85 -7.51
C LEU A 102 -14.53 5.08 -7.24
N ASP A 103 -15.40 4.46 -8.04
CA ASP A 103 -16.85 4.48 -7.87
C ASP A 103 -17.27 3.95 -6.49
N GLY A 104 -16.79 2.76 -6.15
CA GLY A 104 -17.08 2.14 -4.85
C GLY A 104 -16.61 3.03 -3.70
N THR A 105 -15.39 3.54 -3.80
CA THR A 105 -14.80 4.44 -2.80
C THR A 105 -15.63 5.70 -2.60
N SER A 106 -16.07 6.35 -3.68
CA SER A 106 -16.92 7.55 -3.64
C SER A 106 -18.25 7.29 -2.92
N ILE A 107 -18.91 6.16 -3.22
CA ILE A 107 -20.14 5.74 -2.53
C ILE A 107 -19.87 5.50 -1.04
N GLY A 108 -18.76 4.85 -0.69
CA GLY A 108 -18.38 4.58 0.69
C GLY A 108 -18.11 5.85 1.49
N LEU A 109 -17.38 6.81 0.92
CA LEU A 109 -17.14 8.12 1.52
C LEU A 109 -18.44 8.89 1.76
N LYS A 110 -19.38 8.84 0.81
CA LYS A 110 -20.73 9.39 0.99
C LYS A 110 -21.47 8.76 2.18
N LYS A 111 -21.39 7.43 2.33
CA LYS A 111 -21.95 6.71 3.50
C LYS A 111 -21.26 7.09 4.81
N ALA A 112 -19.99 7.52 4.77
CA ALA A 112 -19.27 8.08 5.91
C ALA A 112 -19.61 9.56 6.19
N ASN A 113 -20.62 10.13 5.51
CA ASN A 113 -21.09 11.51 5.65
C ASN A 113 -20.03 12.56 5.25
N PHE A 114 -19.24 12.29 4.21
CA PHE A 114 -18.40 13.30 3.57
C PHE A 114 -19.27 14.22 2.69
N ARG A 115 -18.89 15.49 2.59
CA ARG A 115 -19.48 16.45 1.64
C ARG A 115 -18.97 16.15 0.22
N GLU A 116 -19.71 16.55 -0.81
CA GLU A 116 -19.35 16.27 -2.22
C GLU A 116 -17.92 16.76 -2.56
N GLU A 117 -17.53 17.95 -2.13
CA GLU A 117 -16.16 18.48 -2.30
C GLU A 117 -15.09 17.59 -1.64
N GLU A 118 -15.38 17.07 -0.45
CA GLU A 118 -14.48 16.15 0.27
C GLU A 118 -14.46 14.77 -0.42
N ILE A 119 -15.58 14.33 -0.99
CA ILE A 119 -15.59 13.07 -1.75
C ILE A 119 -14.66 13.19 -2.96
N GLU A 120 -14.70 14.27 -3.71
CA GLU A 120 -13.80 14.50 -4.85
C GLU A 120 -12.32 14.52 -4.42
N GLU A 121 -12.00 15.17 -3.31
CA GLU A 121 -10.63 15.26 -2.80
C GLU A 121 -10.08 13.91 -2.32
N TYR A 122 -10.89 13.15 -1.57
CA TYR A 122 -10.43 11.97 -0.84
C TYR A 122 -10.61 10.65 -1.60
N THR A 123 -11.43 10.61 -2.65
CA THR A 123 -11.70 9.36 -3.39
C THR A 123 -10.42 8.71 -3.88
N LEU A 124 -9.51 9.47 -4.49
CA LEU A 124 -8.25 8.91 -4.99
C LEU A 124 -7.35 8.42 -3.86
N HIS A 125 -7.25 9.19 -2.78
CA HIS A 125 -6.42 8.82 -1.64
C HIS A 125 -6.89 7.49 -1.01
N VAL A 126 -8.19 7.36 -0.77
CA VAL A 126 -8.77 6.15 -0.15
C VAL A 126 -8.73 4.97 -1.11
N ALA A 127 -8.96 5.18 -2.40
CA ALA A 127 -8.82 4.16 -3.42
C ALA A 127 -7.38 3.62 -3.48
N ASN A 128 -6.37 4.49 -3.40
CA ASN A 128 -4.97 4.07 -3.35
C ASN A 128 -4.69 3.21 -2.12
N LEU A 129 -5.15 3.60 -0.92
CA LEU A 129 -5.00 2.76 0.27
C LEU A 129 -5.62 1.37 0.09
N TYR A 130 -6.78 1.28 -0.55
CA TYR A 130 -7.42 0.00 -0.85
C TYR A 130 -6.57 -0.83 -1.82
N MET A 131 -6.12 -0.23 -2.94
CA MET A 131 -5.27 -0.90 -3.94
C MET A 131 -3.95 -1.38 -3.34
N ASP A 132 -3.31 -0.56 -2.50
CA ASP A 132 -2.05 -0.90 -1.82
C ASP A 132 -2.21 -2.11 -0.90
N ILE A 133 -3.36 -2.25 -0.22
CA ILE A 133 -3.65 -3.45 0.57
C ILE A 133 -3.74 -4.67 -0.33
N LEU A 134 -4.45 -4.57 -1.46
CA LEU A 134 -4.57 -5.68 -2.41
C LEU A 134 -3.20 -6.08 -2.98
N VAL A 135 -2.44 -5.12 -3.51
CA VAL A 135 -1.12 -5.37 -4.11
C VAL A 135 -0.16 -5.98 -3.08
N ASN A 136 0.00 -5.33 -1.93
CA ASN A 136 0.94 -5.81 -0.92
C ASN A 136 0.55 -7.17 -0.36
N THR A 137 -0.75 -7.44 -0.20
CA THR A 137 -1.23 -8.74 0.29
C THR A 137 -1.02 -9.82 -0.77
N ILE A 138 -1.43 -9.59 -2.02
CA ILE A 138 -1.24 -10.56 -3.12
C ILE A 138 0.24 -10.90 -3.27
N HIS A 139 1.11 -9.89 -3.30
CA HIS A 139 2.54 -10.07 -3.43
C HIS A 139 3.13 -10.82 -2.22
N SER A 140 2.80 -10.39 -1.00
CA SER A 140 3.24 -11.04 0.24
C SER A 140 2.74 -12.48 0.38
N LEU A 141 1.64 -12.84 -0.30
CA LEU A 141 1.08 -14.19 -0.30
C LEU A 141 1.51 -15.03 -1.53
N GLY A 142 2.33 -14.52 -2.45
CA GLY A 142 2.82 -15.15 -3.70
C GLY A 142 3.88 -16.27 -3.57
N LYS A 143 4.81 -16.43 -4.52
CA LYS A 143 6.00 -17.32 -4.39
C LYS A 143 7.23 -16.40 -4.25
N GLU A 144 8.19 -16.73 -3.38
CA GLU A 144 9.42 -15.93 -3.12
C GLU A 144 9.26 -14.64 -2.29
N LYS A 145 8.61 -14.79 -1.13
CA LYS A 145 8.08 -13.64 -0.36
C LYS A 145 9.07 -12.93 0.56
N LYS A 146 10.09 -13.63 1.06
CA LYS A 146 10.81 -13.16 2.25
C LYS A 146 11.46 -11.78 2.06
N GLU A 147 11.97 -11.51 0.86
CA GLU A 147 12.64 -10.26 0.56
C GLU A 147 11.66 -9.08 0.52
N PHE A 148 10.54 -9.25 -0.18
CA PHE A 148 9.42 -8.30 -0.20
C PHE A 148 8.88 -8.05 1.22
N GLN A 149 8.66 -9.12 1.99
CA GLN A 149 8.14 -9.06 3.35
C GLN A 149 9.08 -8.32 4.33
N ASP A 150 10.39 -8.62 4.26
CA ASP A 150 11.41 -7.91 5.04
C ASP A 150 11.45 -6.41 4.65
N GLY A 151 11.33 -6.11 3.35
CA GLY A 151 11.28 -4.74 2.83
C GLY A 151 10.04 -3.97 3.27
N MET A 152 8.87 -4.61 3.23
CA MET A 152 7.58 -4.05 3.67
C MET A 152 7.59 -3.74 5.18
N LEU A 153 8.09 -4.65 6.01
CA LEU A 153 8.26 -4.41 7.44
C LEU A 153 9.18 -3.21 7.71
N LEU A 154 10.32 -3.16 7.01
CA LEU A 154 11.26 -2.05 7.11
C LEU A 154 10.65 -0.72 6.66
N PHE A 155 9.87 -0.74 5.58
CA PHE A 155 9.21 0.44 5.05
C PHE A 155 8.26 1.06 6.07
N TYR A 156 7.39 0.25 6.70
CA TYR A 156 6.47 0.76 7.71
C TYR A 156 7.21 1.29 8.93
N ILE A 157 8.17 0.54 9.48
CA ILE A 157 9.00 1.02 10.60
C ILE A 157 9.67 2.35 10.24
N ALA A 158 10.24 2.47 9.04
CA ALA A 158 10.85 3.72 8.59
C ALA A 158 9.84 4.87 8.55
N GLN A 159 8.62 4.65 8.07
CA GLN A 159 7.57 5.67 8.07
C GLN A 159 7.12 6.07 9.49
N ALA A 160 7.13 5.15 10.47
CA ALA A 160 6.93 5.54 11.86
C ALA A 160 8.03 6.50 12.32
N TYR A 161 9.30 6.18 12.05
CA TYR A 161 10.44 7.00 12.45
C TYR A 161 10.44 8.39 11.81
N THR A 162 10.00 8.51 10.56
CA THR A 162 9.86 9.82 9.87
C THR A 162 8.66 10.62 10.37
N ASN A 163 7.70 9.97 11.03
CA ASN A 163 6.54 10.60 11.66
C ASN A 163 6.64 10.62 13.19
N LYS A 164 7.77 11.06 13.73
CA LYS A 164 8.00 11.20 15.19
C LYS A 164 7.71 9.93 16.00
N LYS A 165 7.89 8.76 15.39
CA LYS A 165 7.59 7.43 15.96
C LYS A 165 6.11 7.22 16.29
N LYS A 166 5.19 7.84 15.56
CA LYS A 166 3.75 7.61 15.71
C LYS A 166 3.04 7.60 14.36
N TYR A 167 2.03 6.75 14.25
CA TYR A 167 1.09 6.77 13.14
C TYR A 167 -0.19 7.51 13.56
N PRO A 168 -0.81 8.29 12.68
CA PRO A 168 -2.19 8.67 12.88
C PRO A 168 -3.09 7.43 12.80
N ASP A 169 -4.24 7.46 13.48
CA ASP A 169 -5.12 6.29 13.63
C ASP A 169 -5.52 5.65 12.29
N TRP A 170 -5.89 6.44 11.28
CA TRP A 170 -6.22 5.92 9.94
C TRP A 170 -5.06 5.14 9.31
N TYR A 171 -3.84 5.63 9.48
CA TYR A 171 -2.65 4.98 8.94
C TYR A 171 -2.26 3.76 9.79
N GLY A 172 -2.48 3.85 11.11
CA GLY A 172 -2.38 2.72 12.03
C GLY A 172 -3.29 1.56 11.64
N ILE A 173 -4.55 1.85 11.27
CA ILE A 173 -5.51 0.86 10.75
C ILE A 173 -4.94 0.20 9.48
N PHE A 174 -4.51 1.01 8.51
CA PHE A 174 -3.92 0.53 7.26
C PHE A 174 -2.72 -0.38 7.51
N VAL A 175 -1.77 0.04 8.35
CA VAL A 175 -0.59 -0.77 8.69
C VAL A 175 -0.99 -2.04 9.44
N ASP A 176 -1.99 -2.02 10.34
CA ASP A 176 -2.41 -3.23 11.08
C ASP A 176 -2.96 -4.28 10.12
N VAL A 177 -3.85 -3.88 9.20
CA VAL A 177 -4.39 -4.77 8.16
C VAL A 177 -3.27 -5.44 7.37
N GLN A 178 -2.34 -4.63 6.85
CA GLN A 178 -1.18 -5.07 6.09
C GLN A 178 -0.30 -6.04 6.89
N MET A 179 0.00 -5.71 8.14
CA MET A 179 0.85 -6.51 9.02
C MET A 179 0.18 -7.82 9.43
N LYS A 180 -1.11 -7.84 9.77
CA LYS A 180 -1.82 -9.09 10.11
C LYS A 180 -1.92 -10.05 8.91
N LEU A 181 -2.14 -9.53 7.70
CA LEU A 181 -2.17 -10.33 6.47
C LEU A 181 -0.77 -10.85 6.10
N LEU A 182 0.27 -10.02 6.24
CA LEU A 182 1.67 -10.41 6.11
C LEU A 182 2.04 -11.57 7.07
N ASP A 183 1.52 -11.48 8.29
CA ASP A 183 1.78 -12.38 9.40
C ASP A 183 1.28 -13.82 9.18
N LEU A 184 0.37 -14.03 8.22
CA LEU A 184 -0.12 -15.35 7.82
C LEU A 184 1.00 -16.26 7.31
N VAL A 185 2.05 -15.69 6.74
CA VAL A 185 3.14 -16.45 6.12
C VAL A 185 4.48 -16.15 6.76
N TYR A 186 4.66 -14.92 7.26
CA TYR A 186 5.93 -14.51 7.85
C TYR A 186 6.20 -15.22 9.19
N GLY A 187 5.15 -15.65 9.91
CA GLY A 187 5.25 -16.53 11.08
C GLY A 187 5.98 -15.92 12.29
N LYS A 188 6.33 -14.63 12.25
CA LYS A 188 6.99 -13.93 13.37
C LYS A 188 6.00 -13.01 14.07
N LYS A 189 5.74 -13.29 15.36
CA LYS A 189 5.00 -12.39 16.28
C LYS A 189 5.48 -10.91 16.25
N THR A 190 6.69 -10.66 15.77
CA THR A 190 7.31 -9.33 15.64
C THR A 190 6.50 -8.36 14.76
N VAL A 191 5.78 -8.86 13.76
CA VAL A 191 4.94 -8.03 12.87
C VAL A 191 3.63 -7.64 13.56
N GLY A 192 3.02 -8.57 14.30
CA GLY A 192 1.74 -8.37 14.98
C GLY A 192 1.71 -7.27 16.05
N ASN A 193 2.86 -6.90 16.62
CA ASN A 193 3.00 -5.86 17.66
C ASN A 193 3.53 -4.52 17.11
N LEU A 194 3.73 -4.40 15.79
CA LEU A 194 4.28 -3.19 15.19
C LEU A 194 3.37 -1.98 15.47
N VAL A 195 2.07 -2.13 15.21
CA VAL A 195 1.09 -1.05 15.32
C VAL A 195 0.82 -0.69 16.77
N GLU A 196 0.78 -1.67 17.68
CA GLU A 196 0.67 -1.48 19.13
C GLU A 196 1.71 -0.50 19.69
N ARG A 197 2.90 -0.44 19.08
CA ARG A 197 3.97 0.46 19.51
C ARG A 197 3.84 1.88 18.96
N PHE A 198 3.29 2.00 17.76
CA PHE A 198 3.31 3.23 16.98
C PHE A 198 1.93 3.93 16.94
N VAL A 199 0.89 3.35 17.52
CA VAL A 199 -0.43 3.97 17.66
C VAL A 199 -0.78 4.09 19.14
N ASP A 200 -1.24 5.27 19.57
CA ASP A 200 -1.60 5.52 20.96
C ASP A 200 -2.92 4.82 21.36
N ASN A 201 -3.89 4.78 20.45
CA ASN A 201 -5.22 4.19 20.69
C ASN A 201 -5.39 2.82 20.01
N TYR A 202 -4.42 1.92 20.15
CA TYR A 202 -4.45 0.64 19.42
C TYR A 202 -5.74 -0.18 19.65
N ASP A 203 -6.24 -0.24 20.89
CA ASP A 203 -7.46 -1.01 21.19
C ASP A 203 -8.68 -0.54 20.39
N LEU A 204 -8.77 0.77 20.12
CA LEU A 204 -9.82 1.35 19.28
C LEU A 204 -9.68 0.91 17.83
N ILE A 205 -8.48 1.08 17.26
CA ILE A 205 -8.25 0.81 15.83
C ILE A 205 -8.20 -0.69 15.49
N ARG A 206 -7.86 -1.54 16.46
CA ARG A 206 -7.76 -3.00 16.26
C ARG A 206 -9.09 -3.60 15.81
N GLY A 207 -10.21 -3.14 16.37
CA GLY A 207 -11.55 -3.59 15.97
C GLY A 207 -11.87 -3.23 14.52
N VAL A 208 -11.41 -2.07 14.07
CA VAL A 208 -11.61 -1.56 12.71
C VAL A 208 -10.78 -2.34 11.70
N ALA A 209 -9.50 -2.58 12.02
CA ALA A 209 -8.63 -3.40 11.18
C ALA A 209 -9.20 -4.82 10.99
N LYS A 210 -9.82 -5.39 12.04
CA LYS A 210 -10.53 -6.67 11.96
C LYS A 210 -11.70 -6.64 10.96
N GLU A 211 -12.50 -5.59 10.99
CA GLU A 211 -13.62 -5.38 10.07
C GLU A 211 -13.14 -5.25 8.62
N ILE A 212 -12.05 -4.52 8.38
CA ILE A 212 -11.43 -4.40 7.04
C ILE A 212 -10.91 -5.75 6.55
N ILE A 213 -10.25 -6.53 7.41
CA ILE A 213 -9.81 -7.89 7.03
C ILE A 213 -11.01 -8.77 6.69
N GLU A 214 -12.12 -8.67 7.42
CA GLU A 214 -13.36 -9.39 7.11
C GLU A 214 -13.91 -9.04 5.73
N ILE A 215 -13.88 -7.76 5.32
CA ILE A 215 -14.27 -7.32 3.96
C ILE A 215 -13.36 -7.93 2.88
N LEU A 216 -12.05 -7.94 3.15
CA LEU A 216 -11.06 -8.41 2.18
C LEU A 216 -11.10 -9.93 2.02
N THR A 217 -11.36 -10.66 3.11
CA THR A 217 -11.38 -12.11 3.17
C THR A 217 -12.79 -12.65 3.40
N ASN A 218 -13.17 -12.76 4.67
CA ASN A 218 -14.46 -13.16 5.24
C ASN A 218 -14.33 -13.20 6.78
N LYS A 219 -15.46 -13.34 7.47
CA LYS A 219 -15.54 -13.37 8.93
C LYS A 219 -14.70 -14.48 9.57
N GLU A 220 -14.76 -15.69 9.03
CA GLU A 220 -14.06 -16.86 9.57
C GLU A 220 -12.54 -16.66 9.55
N ILE A 221 -11.99 -16.20 8.42
CA ILE A 221 -10.56 -15.93 8.25
C ILE A 221 -10.12 -14.78 9.17
N SER A 222 -10.91 -13.70 9.24
CA SER A 222 -10.64 -12.58 10.14
C SER A 222 -10.58 -13.04 11.61
N GLU A 223 -11.54 -13.84 12.06
CA GLU A 223 -11.53 -14.42 13.40
C GLU A 223 -10.31 -15.32 13.65
N LYS A 224 -9.90 -16.14 12.68
CA LYS A 224 -8.69 -16.98 12.80
C LYS A 224 -7.43 -16.13 12.93
N ILE A 225 -7.28 -15.06 12.15
CA ILE A 225 -6.15 -14.12 12.23
C ILE A 225 -6.04 -13.53 13.64
N TYR A 226 -7.14 -12.99 14.17
CA TYR A 226 -7.13 -12.30 15.47
C TYR A 226 -7.07 -13.24 16.68
N ASN A 227 -7.44 -14.51 16.51
CA ASN A 227 -7.28 -15.57 17.52
C ASN A 227 -5.97 -16.35 17.38
N ASN A 228 -5.05 -15.91 16.52
CA ASN A 228 -3.76 -16.58 16.26
C ASN A 228 -3.87 -18.04 15.76
N ARG A 229 -4.96 -18.40 15.07
CA ARG A 229 -5.18 -19.72 14.43
C ARG A 229 -4.80 -19.68 12.95
N ARG A 230 -3.59 -19.25 12.65
CA ARG A 230 -3.15 -18.88 11.28
C ARG A 230 -2.90 -20.10 10.40
N GLU A 231 -2.48 -21.19 11.02
CA GLU A 231 -2.28 -22.50 10.42
C GLU A 231 -3.55 -23.11 9.83
N GLU A 232 -4.73 -22.66 10.29
CA GLU A 232 -6.04 -23.09 9.80
C GLU A 232 -6.53 -22.30 8.58
N ILE A 233 -5.72 -21.38 8.05
CA ILE A 233 -6.12 -20.44 7.00
C ILE A 233 -5.64 -20.90 5.63
N ASN A 234 -6.58 -20.99 4.69
CA ASN A 234 -6.27 -21.29 3.29
C ASN A 234 -5.80 -20.03 2.55
N ILE A 235 -4.48 -19.81 2.50
CA ILE A 235 -3.87 -18.66 1.82
C ILE A 235 -4.27 -18.57 0.33
N LYS A 236 -4.45 -19.72 -0.35
CA LYS A 236 -4.83 -19.72 -1.77
C LYS A 236 -6.23 -19.16 -1.98
N GLU A 237 -7.13 -19.42 -1.05
CA GLU A 237 -8.48 -18.88 -1.06
C GLU A 237 -8.49 -17.36 -0.86
N ILE A 238 -7.67 -16.85 0.08
CA ILE A 238 -7.49 -15.41 0.26
C ILE A 238 -7.02 -14.77 -1.05
N VAL A 239 -5.92 -15.27 -1.64
CA VAL A 239 -5.38 -14.71 -2.89
C VAL A 239 -6.42 -14.76 -4.02
N LYS A 240 -7.19 -15.85 -4.12
CA LYS A 240 -8.27 -15.97 -5.10
C LYS A 240 -9.34 -14.89 -4.88
N ASN A 241 -9.78 -14.68 -3.65
CA ASN A 241 -10.82 -13.69 -3.31
C ASN A 241 -10.35 -12.24 -3.48
N LEU A 242 -9.05 -11.97 -3.29
CA LEU A 242 -8.47 -10.65 -3.55
C LEU A 242 -8.33 -10.36 -5.04
N LYS A 243 -8.14 -11.40 -5.86
CA LYS A 243 -8.11 -11.31 -7.34
C LYS A 243 -9.49 -11.36 -7.99
N ASP A 244 -10.57 -11.43 -7.22
CA ASP A 244 -11.94 -11.39 -7.74
C ASP A 244 -12.40 -9.95 -7.99
N PHE A 245 -12.14 -9.50 -9.21
CA PHE A 245 -12.45 -8.16 -9.71
C PHE A 245 -13.95 -7.81 -9.62
N SER A 246 -14.84 -8.81 -9.69
CA SER A 246 -16.29 -8.57 -9.62
C SER A 246 -16.74 -8.02 -8.27
N SER A 247 -15.93 -8.25 -7.21
CA SER A 247 -16.20 -7.81 -5.85
C SER A 247 -15.51 -6.48 -5.48
N TRP A 248 -14.62 -5.95 -6.32
CA TRP A 248 -13.77 -4.80 -5.95
C TRP A 248 -14.56 -3.53 -5.66
N LYS A 249 -15.61 -3.22 -6.43
CA LYS A 249 -16.45 -2.05 -6.19
C LYS A 249 -17.10 -2.10 -4.81
N GLU A 250 -17.75 -3.22 -4.48
CA GLU A 250 -18.43 -3.42 -3.19
C GLU A 250 -17.42 -3.40 -2.03
N LYS A 251 -16.28 -4.07 -2.17
CA LYS A 251 -15.23 -4.07 -1.13
C LYS A 251 -14.61 -2.69 -0.93
N ALA A 252 -14.34 -1.93 -1.99
CA ALA A 252 -13.84 -0.57 -1.92
C ALA A 252 -14.85 0.36 -1.24
N GLU A 253 -16.14 0.19 -1.52
CA GLU A 253 -17.23 0.91 -0.86
C GLU A 253 -17.27 0.64 0.65
N LEU A 254 -17.27 -0.65 1.05
CA LEU A 254 -17.27 -1.03 2.46
C LEU A 254 -16.02 -0.51 3.18
N PHE A 255 -14.84 -0.69 2.57
CA PHE A 255 -13.57 -0.16 3.08
C PHE A 255 -13.63 1.36 3.29
N ALA A 256 -14.05 2.11 2.26
CA ALA A 256 -14.12 3.58 2.31
C ALA A 256 -15.11 4.07 3.38
N SER A 257 -16.24 3.39 3.55
CA SER A 257 -17.24 3.73 4.57
C SER A 257 -16.74 3.58 6.02
N ILE A 258 -15.74 2.71 6.22
CA ILE A 258 -15.11 2.47 7.52
C ILE A 258 -13.94 3.44 7.71
N ILE A 259 -12.97 3.46 6.80
CA ILE A 259 -11.76 4.26 6.95
C ILE A 259 -12.03 5.77 6.87
N GLY A 260 -13.04 6.18 6.10
CA GLY A 260 -13.47 7.58 6.00
C GLY A 260 -13.80 8.20 7.35
N LYS A 261 -14.38 7.43 8.28
CA LYS A 261 -14.68 7.89 9.65
C LYS A 261 -13.43 8.32 10.41
N TYR A 262 -12.28 7.69 10.14
CA TYR A 262 -10.99 7.97 10.78
C TYR A 262 -10.15 9.01 10.02
N LEU A 263 -10.47 9.28 8.75
CA LEU A 263 -9.86 10.36 7.97
C LEU A 263 -10.48 11.72 8.29
N LYS A 264 -11.79 11.76 8.59
CA LYS A 264 -12.55 12.99 8.83
C LYS A 264 -12.00 13.85 9.98
N ASP A 265 -11.39 13.20 10.98
CA ASP A 265 -10.83 13.86 12.17
C ASP A 265 -9.48 14.58 11.92
N LYS A 266 -8.90 14.44 10.71
CA LYS A 266 -7.59 14.99 10.34
C LYS A 266 -7.64 16.02 9.20
N LEU A 267 -8.83 16.33 8.68
CA LEU A 267 -9.10 17.22 7.53
C LEU A 267 -8.64 18.69 7.67
N LYS A 268 -7.94 19.05 8.76
CA LYS A 268 -7.39 20.40 8.94
C LYS A 268 -5.94 20.54 8.44
N ASP A 269 -5.21 19.44 8.22
CA ASP A 269 -3.75 19.47 7.97
C ASP A 269 -3.32 19.00 6.56
N LEU A 270 -4.23 18.44 5.76
CA LEU A 270 -3.94 17.95 4.40
C LEU A 270 -4.38 18.98 3.35
N GLU A 271 -3.73 20.14 3.30
CA GLU A 271 -3.87 21.03 2.15
C GLU A 271 -3.19 20.41 0.93
N SER A 272 -4.03 20.05 -0.05
CA SER A 272 -3.72 19.94 -1.47
C SER A 272 -2.76 18.84 -1.92
N ARG A 273 -3.29 17.93 -2.77
CA ARG A 273 -2.73 17.56 -4.10
C ARG A 273 -3.50 16.36 -4.65
N THR A 274 -4.62 16.60 -5.33
CA THR A 274 -5.17 15.63 -6.28
C THR A 274 -5.80 16.36 -7.47
N GLN A 275 -5.26 16.13 -8.67
CA GLN A 275 -5.83 16.55 -9.95
C GLN A 275 -6.89 15.55 -10.45
N LEU A 276 -7.73 15.02 -9.55
CA LEU A 276 -8.67 13.95 -9.87
C LEU A 276 -9.64 14.32 -11.01
N PRO A 277 -10.19 15.56 -11.08
CA PRO A 277 -11.02 15.94 -12.22
C PRO A 277 -10.29 15.87 -13.55
N TYR A 278 -9.00 16.23 -13.60
CA TYR A 278 -8.20 16.18 -14.83
C TYR A 278 -7.85 14.74 -15.23
N PHE A 279 -7.53 13.87 -14.26
CA PHE A 279 -7.30 12.43 -14.50
C PHE A 279 -8.53 11.76 -15.10
N LEU A 280 -9.70 11.90 -14.46
CA LEU A 280 -10.95 11.34 -14.94
C LEU A 280 -11.38 11.93 -16.30
N ASP A 281 -11.14 13.22 -16.52
CA ASP A 281 -11.43 13.87 -17.79
C ASP A 281 -10.55 13.35 -18.93
N LYS A 282 -9.25 13.19 -18.69
CA LYS A 282 -8.29 12.65 -19.67
C LYS A 282 -8.57 11.19 -19.97
N MET A 283 -8.92 10.38 -18.96
CA MET A 283 -9.39 9.00 -19.14
C MET A 283 -10.59 8.90 -20.08
N LYS A 284 -11.59 9.76 -19.86
CA LYS A 284 -12.82 9.76 -20.67
C LYS A 284 -12.57 10.22 -22.11
N LYS A 285 -11.66 11.18 -22.31
CA LYS A 285 -11.51 11.89 -23.59
C LYS A 285 -10.38 11.39 -24.48
N ASP A 286 -9.37 10.73 -23.94
CA ASP A 286 -8.19 10.33 -24.72
C ASP A 286 -8.18 8.80 -24.95
N GLU A 287 -8.34 8.39 -26.21
CA GLU A 287 -8.35 6.99 -26.60
C GLU A 287 -6.93 6.40 -26.71
N ASN A 288 -5.93 7.22 -27.07
CA ASN A 288 -4.53 6.80 -27.08
C ASN A 288 -4.04 6.56 -25.66
N PHE A 289 -4.46 7.43 -24.76
CA PHE A 289 -4.28 7.27 -23.34
C PHE A 289 -4.83 5.93 -22.83
N ARG A 290 -6.07 5.59 -23.19
CA ARG A 290 -6.68 4.29 -22.85
C ARG A 290 -5.95 3.08 -23.45
N ARG A 291 -5.36 3.22 -24.64
CA ARG A 291 -4.62 2.14 -25.31
C ARG A 291 -3.22 1.89 -24.72
N GLN A 292 -2.66 2.85 -23.99
CA GLN A 292 -1.39 2.69 -23.26
C GLN A 292 -1.57 1.97 -21.91
N ILE A 293 -2.82 1.65 -21.54
CA ILE A 293 -3.20 1.04 -20.26
C ILE A 293 -3.38 -0.50 -20.37
N ILE A 294 -3.14 -1.11 -21.54
CA ILE A 294 -3.34 -2.56 -21.80
C ILE A 294 -2.02 -3.24 -22.16
#